data_AF-A0A8T4SZX2-F1
#
_entry.id   AF-A0A8T4SZX2-F1
#
_cell.length_a   1.000
_cell.length_b   1.000
_cell.length_c   1.000
_cell.angle_alpha   90.00
_cell.angle_beta   90.00
_cell.angle_gamma   90.00
#
_symmetry.space_group_name_H-M   'P 1'
#
loop_
_entity.id
_entity.type
_entity.pdbx_description
1 polymer ?
#
loop_
_entity_poly.entity_id
_entity_poly.type
_entity_poly.pdbx_seq_one_letter_code
_entity_poly.pdbx_strand_id
1 'polypeptide(L)'
;MGFLGVLFLVFSIIVFKTPLNLVQKLLLFSPLWTPVQARYSLVFALGVFGAVFFIVGVVYTAWKKQAVLLTWLGLSVLGAYLYYAHSITMLIPFHRLYAYFLVLYAILCGSGAYFLFILLRKKALRILFTVVFAALFGIILYSQTMTVYALHLDPAVQVLERFEQQYGKGHVIMADGITSLAIYPFSGNIAVGLVANNLGGGPRELQTAFFFANCSRKEEILVETLSEYVMSDEPIACGFLQPLYEERVYFYAYEGKEYTYTLRKTLRNTTGREGKLQGLALQWNMTLYGREALLWKAVYEIKMNKTDDALRTLDMYADIYPPTARSYELLARAHLQQGNVDQALKEINHSLEIFPTKSRRNTMRMIQKLQSS
;
A
#
# COMPACT_ATOMS: atom_id res chain seq x y z
N MET A 1 21.01 14.83 41.60
CA MET A 1 21.03 14.23 40.24
C MET A 1 19.67 14.49 39.60
N GLY A 2 19.62 15.28 38.52
CA GLY A 2 18.35 15.63 37.87
C GLY A 2 17.71 14.45 37.15
N PHE A 3 16.42 14.54 36.83
CA PHE A 3 15.64 13.56 36.06
C PHE A 3 16.34 13.13 34.74
N LEU A 4 17.07 14.06 34.10
CA LEU A 4 17.94 13.78 32.95
C LEU A 4 19.13 12.87 33.26
N GLY A 5 19.71 12.96 34.45
CA GLY A 5 20.79 12.09 34.90
C GLY A 5 20.31 10.66 35.14
N VAL A 6 19.07 10.48 35.61
CA VAL A 6 18.45 9.16 35.76
C VAL A 6 18.12 8.55 34.40
N LEU A 7 17.58 9.33 33.46
CA LEU A 7 17.36 8.90 32.07
C LEU A 7 18.66 8.52 31.37
N PHE A 8 19.74 9.27 31.58
CA PHE A 8 21.06 8.97 31.01
C PHE A 8 21.69 7.71 31.63
N LEU A 9 21.50 7.49 32.93
CA LEU A 9 21.93 6.26 33.62
C LEU A 9 21.14 5.04 33.13
N VAL A 10 19.82 5.17 33.00
CA VAL A 10 18.95 4.13 32.45
C VAL A 10 19.31 3.83 30.99
N PHE A 11 19.54 4.87 30.18
CA PHE A 11 20.02 4.73 28.80
C PHE A 11 21.37 4.04 28.74
N SER A 12 22.32 4.42 29.60
CA SER A 12 23.66 3.82 29.66
C SER A 12 23.60 2.35 30.07
N ILE A 13 22.75 1.99 31.04
CA ILE A 13 22.54 0.61 31.49
C ILE A 13 21.86 -0.23 30.39
N ILE A 14 20.87 0.33 29.67
CA ILE A 14 20.20 -0.34 28.55
C ILE A 14 21.18 -0.55 27.38
N VAL A 15 22.05 0.42 27.07
CA VAL A 15 23.07 0.33 26.02
C VAL A 15 24.20 -0.64 26.39
N PHE A 16 24.60 -0.73 27.67
CA PHE A 16 25.64 -1.66 28.11
C PHE A 16 25.14 -3.10 28.31
N LYS A 17 23.86 -3.30 28.64
CA LYS A 17 23.24 -4.64 28.77
C LYS A 17 22.53 -5.12 27.50
N THR A 18 22.50 -4.34 26.43
CA THR A 18 21.91 -4.79 25.17
C THR A 18 22.81 -5.83 24.53
N PRO A 19 22.31 -7.03 24.18
CA PRO A 19 23.12 -8.01 23.48
C PRO A 19 23.60 -7.40 22.15
N LEU A 20 24.84 -7.68 21.76
CA LEU A 20 25.47 -7.14 20.54
C LEU A 20 24.58 -7.32 19.28
N ASN A 21 23.79 -8.40 19.26
CA ASN A 21 22.80 -8.72 18.23
C ASN A 21 21.68 -7.67 18.09
N LEU A 22 21.33 -6.96 19.17
CA LEU A 22 20.26 -5.95 19.15
C LEU A 22 20.77 -4.56 18.72
N VAL A 23 22.00 -4.22 19.10
CA VAL A 23 22.72 -3.06 18.53
C VAL A 23 22.93 -3.25 17.02
N GLN A 24 23.30 -4.46 16.61
CA GLN A 24 23.31 -4.84 15.20
C GLN A 24 21.94 -4.68 14.56
N LYS A 25 20.84 -5.15 15.14
CA LYS A 25 19.48 -4.96 14.58
C LYS A 25 19.00 -3.50 14.51
N LEU A 26 19.48 -2.64 15.41
CA LEU A 26 19.21 -1.19 15.39
C LEU A 26 20.01 -0.46 14.29
N LEU A 27 21.20 -0.97 13.94
CA LEU A 27 22.09 -0.40 12.91
C LEU A 27 21.96 -1.10 11.55
N LEU A 28 21.43 -2.32 11.53
CA LEU A 28 21.24 -3.23 10.40
C LEU A 28 19.80 -3.72 10.43
N PHE A 29 18.97 -3.16 9.55
CA PHE A 29 17.57 -3.56 9.45
C PHE A 29 17.47 -4.97 8.84
N SER A 30 16.85 -5.91 9.54
CA SER A 30 16.47 -7.21 8.99
C SER A 30 15.20 -7.09 8.12
N PRO A 31 15.11 -7.89 7.04
CA PRO A 31 14.15 -7.72 5.96
C PRO A 31 12.71 -7.89 6.45
N LEU A 32 11.84 -7.01 5.97
CA LEU A 32 10.42 -7.03 6.28
C LEU A 32 9.66 -6.75 4.98
N TRP A 33 9.09 -7.83 4.43
CA TRP A 33 7.91 -7.93 3.54
C TRP A 33 8.03 -8.10 2.01
N THR A 34 9.20 -8.10 1.36
CA THR A 34 9.29 -8.55 -0.06
C THR A 34 10.55 -9.38 -0.37
N PRO A 35 10.49 -10.35 -1.31
CA PRO A 35 11.63 -11.20 -1.69
C PRO A 35 12.77 -10.45 -2.41
N VAL A 36 12.57 -9.18 -2.78
CA VAL A 36 13.61 -8.31 -3.36
C VAL A 36 13.99 -7.25 -2.34
N GLN A 37 14.88 -7.55 -1.38
CA GLN A 37 15.38 -6.54 -0.43
C GLN A 37 16.84 -6.76 0.00
N ALA A 38 17.64 -5.70 -0.10
CA ALA A 38 19.03 -5.63 0.34
C ALA A 38 19.16 -5.33 1.84
N ARG A 39 20.26 -5.79 2.47
CA ARG A 39 20.61 -5.42 3.85
C ARG A 39 21.11 -3.98 3.89
N TYR A 40 20.39 -3.08 4.55
CA TYR A 40 20.81 -1.69 4.70
C TYR A 40 21.39 -1.43 6.09
N SER A 41 22.60 -0.88 6.12
CA SER A 41 23.21 -0.31 7.33
C SER A 41 22.92 1.18 7.39
N LEU A 42 22.46 1.67 8.54
CA LEU A 42 22.20 3.09 8.78
C LEU A 42 23.43 3.98 8.51
N VAL A 43 24.62 3.49 8.84
CA VAL A 43 25.88 4.22 8.67
C VAL A 43 26.25 4.34 7.19
N PHE A 44 26.04 3.28 6.42
CA PHE A 44 26.32 3.29 4.98
C PHE A 44 25.20 3.99 4.18
N ALA A 45 23.95 3.88 4.62
CA ALA A 45 22.80 4.54 4.00
C ALA A 45 22.80 6.06 4.21
N LEU A 46 23.26 6.53 5.38
CA LEU A 46 23.34 7.97 5.70
C LEU A 46 24.72 8.59 5.46
N GLY A 47 25.70 7.77 5.13
CA GLY A 47 27.08 8.17 4.88
C GLY A 47 27.91 8.31 6.15
N VAL A 48 29.19 7.92 6.05
CA VAL A 48 30.15 7.93 7.18
C VAL A 48 30.33 9.35 7.74
N PHE A 49 30.38 10.37 6.87
CA PHE A 49 30.50 11.77 7.31
C PHE A 49 29.26 12.26 8.06
N GLY A 50 28.06 11.86 7.61
CA GLY A 50 26.81 12.15 8.31
C GLY A 50 26.84 11.57 9.73
N ALA A 51 27.30 10.33 9.88
CA ALA A 51 27.39 9.68 11.19
C ALA A 51 28.35 10.42 12.15
N VAL A 52 29.50 10.88 11.64
CA VAL A 52 30.44 11.69 12.43
C VAL A 52 29.80 13.02 12.85
N PHE A 53 29.16 13.75 11.93
CA PHE A 53 28.49 15.00 12.26
C PHE A 53 27.33 14.80 13.23
N PHE A 54 26.58 13.70 13.12
CA PHE A 54 25.52 13.35 14.05
C PHE A 54 26.06 13.18 15.47
N ILE A 55 27.12 12.39 15.67
CA ILE A 55 27.73 12.16 16.99
C ILE A 55 28.21 13.48 17.59
N VAL A 56 28.93 14.28 16.79
CA VAL A 56 29.40 15.61 17.22
C VAL A 56 28.23 16.54 17.55
N GLY A 57 27.15 16.47 16.77
CA GLY A 57 25.91 17.20 16.99
C GLY A 57 25.26 16.85 18.33
N VAL A 58 25.11 15.57 18.65
CA VAL A 58 24.58 15.12 19.95
C VAL A 58 25.40 15.67 21.11
N VAL A 59 26.73 15.62 21.02
CA VAL A 59 27.64 16.17 22.05
C VAL A 59 27.45 17.69 22.18
N TYR A 60 27.39 18.41 21.07
CA TYR A 60 27.19 19.86 21.07
C TYR A 60 25.83 20.26 21.66
N THR A 61 24.75 19.58 21.27
CA THR A 61 23.40 19.79 21.78
C THR A 61 23.29 19.49 23.28
N ALA A 62 24.00 18.47 23.76
CA ALA A 62 24.12 18.18 25.19
C ALA A 62 24.89 19.27 25.94
N TRP A 63 26.00 19.76 25.38
CA TRP A 63 26.75 20.85 25.98
C TRP A 63 25.93 22.15 26.07
N LYS A 64 25.12 22.44 25.05
CA LYS A 64 24.18 23.58 25.03
C LYS A 64 22.88 23.36 25.82
N LYS A 65 22.72 22.20 26.48
CA LYS A 65 21.56 21.84 27.30
C LYS A 65 20.22 21.98 26.56
N GLN A 66 20.20 21.69 25.26
CA GLN A 66 18.97 21.69 24.47
C GLN A 66 18.19 20.40 24.74
N ALA A 67 17.40 20.42 25.83
CA ALA A 67 16.72 19.23 26.36
C ALA A 67 15.76 18.59 25.35
N VAL A 68 15.03 19.38 24.56
CA VAL A 68 14.00 18.90 23.63
C VAL A 68 14.55 17.89 22.61
N LEU A 69 15.69 18.22 21.97
CA LEU A 69 16.29 17.37 20.95
C LEU A 69 16.83 16.06 21.54
N LEU A 70 17.42 16.12 22.73
CA LEU A 70 17.93 14.93 23.43
C LEU A 70 16.81 14.03 23.95
N THR A 71 15.73 14.62 24.47
CA THR A 71 14.55 13.88 24.90
C THR A 71 13.91 13.17 23.71
N TRP A 72 13.76 13.85 22.57
CA TRP A 72 13.22 13.24 21.35
C TRP A 72 14.12 12.13 20.81
N LEU A 73 15.44 12.32 20.83
CA LEU A 73 16.41 11.29 20.47
C LEU A 73 16.26 10.06 21.37
N GLY A 74 16.20 10.27 22.69
CA GLY A 74 16.00 9.20 23.67
C GLY A 74 14.69 8.44 23.47
N LEU A 75 13.58 9.14 23.26
CA LEU A 75 12.28 8.52 22.97
C LEU A 75 12.30 7.72 21.67
N SER A 76 12.97 8.23 20.63
CA SER A 76 13.10 7.54 19.34
C SER A 76 13.91 6.25 19.47
N VAL A 77 15.04 6.29 20.18
CA VAL A 77 15.88 5.11 20.43
C VAL A 77 15.17 4.10 21.35
N LEU A 78 14.50 4.58 22.40
CA LEU A 78 13.71 3.72 23.29
C LEU A 78 12.56 3.04 22.55
N GLY A 79 11.83 3.78 21.72
CA GLY A 79 10.75 3.23 20.89
C GLY A 79 11.26 2.17 19.92
N ALA A 80 12.41 2.40 19.28
CA ALA A 80 13.04 1.42 18.40
C ALA A 80 13.48 0.17 19.18
N TYR A 81 14.10 0.34 20.36
CA TYR A 81 14.48 -0.76 21.24
C TYR A 81 13.28 -1.62 21.64
N LEU A 82 12.19 -1.00 22.13
CA LEU A 82 10.98 -1.70 22.56
C LEU A 82 10.34 -2.49 21.42
N TYR A 83 10.33 -1.92 20.21
CA TYR A 83 9.85 -2.61 19.03
C TYR A 83 10.71 -3.83 18.69
N TYR A 84 12.04 -3.69 18.66
CA TYR A 84 12.93 -4.81 18.32
C TYR A 84 13.02 -5.90 19.41
N ALA A 85 12.93 -5.53 20.68
CA ALA A 85 13.05 -6.46 21.79
C ALA A 85 11.73 -7.17 22.11
N HIS A 86 10.60 -6.46 21.98
CA HIS A 86 9.30 -6.94 22.49
C HIS A 86 8.16 -6.82 21.46
N SER A 87 8.41 -6.33 20.24
CA SER A 87 7.39 -6.05 19.23
C SER A 87 6.30 -5.07 19.70
N ILE A 88 6.64 -4.19 20.65
CA ILE A 88 5.71 -3.21 21.23
C ILE A 88 5.92 -1.85 20.57
N THR A 89 4.82 -1.25 20.08
CA THR A 89 4.77 0.16 19.67
C THR A 89 3.95 0.95 20.68
N MET A 90 4.54 1.97 21.33
CA MET A 90 3.80 2.81 22.30
C MET A 90 3.20 4.06 21.62
N LEU A 91 4.05 5.05 21.32
CA LEU A 91 3.62 6.40 20.94
C LEU A 91 3.38 6.56 19.43
N ILE A 92 4.22 5.93 18.62
CA ILE A 92 4.27 6.11 17.17
C ILE A 92 4.53 4.75 16.53
N PRO A 93 3.81 4.39 15.45
CA PRO A 93 4.12 3.19 14.68
C PRO A 93 5.57 3.20 14.21
N PHE A 94 6.25 2.05 14.29
CA PHE A 94 7.69 1.92 14.04
C PHE A 94 8.16 2.55 12.72
N HIS A 95 7.39 2.36 11.63
CA HIS A 95 7.69 2.93 10.32
C HIS A 95 7.72 4.47 10.33
N ARG A 96 6.86 5.13 11.11
CA ARG A 96 6.86 6.59 11.28
C ARG A 96 7.94 7.05 12.26
N LEU A 97 8.24 6.24 13.28
CA LEU A 97 9.32 6.51 14.22
C LEU A 97 10.66 6.63 13.49
N TYR A 98 10.90 5.77 12.50
CA TYR A 98 12.10 5.83 11.67
C TYR A 98 12.19 7.13 10.85
N ALA A 99 11.10 7.54 10.19
CA ALA A 99 11.07 8.80 9.46
C ALA A 99 11.37 10.01 10.36
N TYR A 100 10.80 10.04 11.56
CA TYR A 100 11.08 11.12 12.52
C TYR A 100 12.50 11.07 13.08
N PHE A 101 13.08 9.87 13.24
CA PHE A 101 14.49 9.72 13.57
C PHE A 101 15.39 10.30 12.49
N LEU A 102 15.08 10.08 11.20
CA LEU A 102 15.85 10.66 10.08
C LEU A 102 15.80 12.20 10.07
N VAL A 103 14.64 12.79 10.36
CA VAL A 103 14.52 14.25 10.50
C VAL A 103 15.39 14.76 11.65
N LEU A 104 15.33 14.11 12.80
CA LEU A 104 16.17 14.47 13.94
C LEU A 104 17.66 14.29 13.64
N TYR A 105 18.01 13.21 12.95
CA TYR A 105 19.37 12.93 12.52
C TYR A 105 19.92 14.05 11.65
N ALA A 106 19.14 14.55 10.67
CA ALA A 106 19.54 15.67 9.83
C ALA A 106 19.79 16.96 10.63
N ILE A 107 18.92 17.28 11.60
CA ILE A 107 19.07 18.45 12.48
C ILE A 107 20.36 18.35 13.32
N LEU A 108 20.64 17.17 13.86
CA LEU A 108 21.85 16.93 14.66
C LEU A 108 23.11 16.93 13.79
N CYS A 109 23.06 16.41 12.57
CA CYS A 109 24.17 16.54 11.60
C CYS A 109 24.50 18.01 11.31
N GLY A 110 23.48 18.84 11.03
CA GLY A 110 23.68 20.28 10.81
C GLY A 110 24.29 20.98 12.03
N SER A 111 23.82 20.62 13.23
CA SER A 111 24.35 21.13 14.50
C SER A 111 25.82 20.75 14.71
N GLY A 112 26.20 19.50 14.39
CA GLY A 112 27.57 19.02 14.50
C GLY A 112 28.52 19.65 13.48
N ALA A 113 28.07 19.78 12.22
CA ALA A 113 28.83 20.48 11.19
C ALA A 113 29.06 21.96 11.57
N TYR A 114 28.05 22.64 12.11
CA TYR A 114 28.18 24.01 12.61
C TYR A 114 29.16 24.11 13.79
N PHE A 115 29.13 23.17 14.72
CA PHE A 115 30.07 23.15 15.84
C PHE A 115 31.52 23.00 15.36
N LEU A 116 31.77 22.09 14.41
CA LEU A 116 33.09 21.95 13.79
C LEU A 116 33.51 23.22 13.05
N PHE A 117 32.59 23.88 12.34
CA PHE A 117 32.85 25.14 11.66
C PHE A 117 33.30 26.25 12.62
N ILE A 118 32.68 26.38 13.80
CA ILE A 118 33.08 27.36 14.81
C ILE A 118 34.48 27.06 15.38
N LEU A 119 34.81 25.78 15.57
CA LEU A 119 36.12 25.36 16.09
C LEU A 119 37.27 25.73 15.15
N LEU A 120 37.01 25.89 13.84
CA LEU A 120 37.99 26.39 12.90
C LEU A 120 38.32 27.86 13.21
N ARG A 121 39.48 28.12 13.83
CA ARG A 121 39.90 29.49 14.20
C ARG A 121 40.37 30.33 13.02
N LYS A 122 41.01 29.72 12.01
CA LYS A 122 41.57 30.44 10.86
C LYS A 122 40.50 30.70 9.80
N LYS A 123 40.41 31.95 9.30
CA LYS A 123 39.48 32.36 8.24
C LYS A 123 39.62 31.52 6.97
N ALA A 124 40.87 31.20 6.57
CA ALA A 124 41.15 30.36 5.40
C ALA A 124 40.55 28.95 5.52
N LEU A 125 40.62 28.32 6.71
CA LEU A 125 40.04 27.00 6.96
C LEU A 125 38.51 27.03 6.95
N ARG A 126 37.87 28.11 7.42
CA ARG A 126 36.41 28.27 7.33
C ARG A 126 35.96 28.37 5.87
N ILE A 127 36.65 29.18 5.07
CA ILE A 127 36.35 29.32 3.63
C ILE A 127 36.53 27.97 2.93
N LEU A 128 37.65 27.28 3.19
CA LEU A 128 37.91 25.95 2.64
C LEU A 128 36.80 24.95 3.02
N PHE A 129 36.41 24.92 4.30
CA PHE A 129 35.34 24.04 4.78
C PHE A 129 34.01 24.33 4.05
N THR A 130 33.62 25.59 3.91
CA THR A 130 32.40 25.99 3.19
C THR A 130 32.46 25.61 1.72
N VAL A 131 33.58 25.84 1.05
CA VAL A 131 33.78 25.51 -0.37
C VAL A 131 33.72 23.99 -0.58
N VAL A 132 34.42 23.21 0.26
CA VAL A 132 34.40 21.74 0.19
C VAL A 132 32.99 21.20 0.46
N PHE A 133 32.30 21.73 1.46
CA PHE A 133 30.94 21.31 1.78
C PHE A 133 29.95 21.63 0.64
N ALA A 134 30.06 22.83 0.04
CA ALA A 134 29.26 23.22 -1.12
C ALA A 134 29.57 22.37 -2.35
N ALA A 135 30.84 22.07 -2.61
CA ALA A 135 31.26 21.20 -3.71
C ALA A 135 30.74 19.77 -3.53
N LEU A 136 30.86 19.19 -2.33
CA LEU A 136 30.31 17.87 -2.03
C LEU A 136 28.79 17.83 -2.19
N PHE A 137 28.09 18.85 -1.68
CA PHE A 137 26.65 18.97 -1.86
C PHE A 137 26.26 19.08 -3.34
N GLY A 138 26.99 19.89 -4.12
CA GLY A 138 26.83 20.02 -5.56
C GLY A 138 27.07 18.70 -6.31
N ILE A 139 28.11 17.95 -5.95
CA ILE A 139 28.40 16.62 -6.52
C ILE A 139 27.27 15.63 -6.22
N ILE A 140 26.71 15.65 -5.00
CA ILE A 140 25.58 14.78 -4.62
C ILE A 140 24.32 15.16 -5.40
N LEU A 141 24.01 16.46 -5.53
CA LEU A 141 22.87 16.90 -6.35
C LEU A 141 23.06 16.54 -7.83
N TYR A 142 24.29 16.67 -8.34
CA TYR A 142 24.64 16.29 -9.70
C TYR A 142 24.54 14.77 -9.91
N SER A 143 25.01 13.96 -8.95
CA SER A 143 24.90 12.50 -9.06
C SER A 143 23.44 12.03 -9.00
N GLN A 144 22.62 12.64 -8.14
CA GLN A 144 21.19 12.32 -8.09
C GLN A 144 20.46 12.70 -9.38
N THR A 145 20.78 13.85 -9.98
CA THR A 145 20.22 14.22 -11.28
C THR A 145 20.65 13.24 -12.38
N MET A 146 21.91 12.81 -12.41
CA MET A 146 22.37 11.79 -13.35
C MET A 146 21.70 10.42 -13.16
N THR A 147 21.37 10.01 -11.92
CA THR A 147 20.59 8.79 -11.68
C THR A 147 19.13 8.90 -12.13
N VAL A 148 18.55 10.11 -12.15
CA VAL A 148 17.20 10.36 -12.69
C VAL A 148 17.21 10.38 -14.23
N TYR A 149 18.32 10.84 -14.85
CA TYR A 149 18.49 10.83 -16.31
C TYR A 149 18.95 9.48 -16.89
N ALA A 150 19.50 8.59 -16.06
CA ALA A 150 19.72 7.20 -16.42
C ALA A 150 18.46 6.34 -16.25
N LEU A 151 17.27 6.88 -16.60
CA LEU A 151 16.27 6.05 -17.27
C LEU A 151 16.81 5.76 -18.68
N HIS A 152 17.86 4.95 -18.77
CA HIS A 152 18.09 4.17 -19.96
C HIS A 152 16.81 3.35 -20.09
N LEU A 153 15.94 3.68 -21.07
CA LEU A 153 14.58 3.15 -21.15
C LEU A 153 14.60 1.67 -20.79
N ASP A 154 14.06 1.37 -19.61
CA ASP A 154 13.97 0.01 -19.10
C ASP A 154 13.38 -0.86 -20.23
N PRO A 155 13.95 -2.03 -20.55
CA PRO A 155 13.38 -2.94 -21.54
C PRO A 155 11.86 -3.12 -21.38
N ALA A 156 11.35 -3.11 -20.13
CA ALA A 156 9.92 -3.14 -19.82
C ALA A 156 9.14 -1.96 -20.44
N VAL A 157 9.68 -0.74 -20.37
CA VAL A 157 9.07 0.48 -20.93
C VAL A 157 9.02 0.40 -22.46
N GLN A 158 10.11 -0.04 -23.09
CA GLN A 158 10.16 -0.18 -24.56
C GLN A 158 9.18 -1.24 -25.06
N VAL A 159 9.00 -2.34 -24.31
CA VAL A 159 7.99 -3.36 -24.62
C VAL A 159 6.58 -2.79 -24.50
N LEU A 160 6.29 -2.00 -23.45
CA LEU A 160 5.00 -1.36 -23.25
C LEU A 160 4.67 -0.31 -24.34
N GLU A 161 5.64 0.50 -24.75
CA GLU A 161 5.48 1.46 -25.85
C GLU A 161 5.23 0.76 -27.19
N ARG A 162 6.00 -0.30 -27.50
CA ARG A 162 5.76 -1.13 -28.70
C ARG A 162 4.39 -1.81 -28.67
N PHE A 163 4.00 -2.32 -27.50
CA PHE A 163 2.69 -2.92 -27.30
C PHE A 163 1.57 -1.91 -27.56
N GLU A 164 1.66 -0.68 -27.03
CA GLU A 164 0.70 0.39 -27.32
C GLU A 164 0.61 0.67 -28.83
N GLN A 165 1.75 0.78 -29.51
CA GLN A 165 1.80 1.07 -30.95
C GLN A 165 1.13 -0.04 -31.78
N GLN A 166 1.28 -1.30 -31.37
CA GLN A 166 0.77 -2.45 -32.12
C GLN A 166 -0.68 -2.81 -31.78
N TYR A 167 -1.06 -2.74 -30.51
CA TYR A 167 -2.35 -3.26 -30.01
C TYR A 167 -3.28 -2.16 -29.46
N GLY A 168 -2.74 -0.98 -29.11
CA GLY A 168 -3.52 0.15 -28.62
C GLY A 168 -3.65 0.20 -27.10
N LYS A 169 -4.66 0.95 -26.62
CA LYS A 169 -4.86 1.32 -25.21
C LYS A 169 -6.04 0.60 -24.56
N GLY A 170 -5.97 0.56 -23.23
CA GLY A 170 -7.07 0.12 -22.38
C GLY A 170 -7.25 -1.40 -22.35
N HIS A 171 -6.26 -2.21 -22.70
CA HIS A 171 -6.24 -3.66 -22.43
C HIS A 171 -5.96 -3.94 -20.95
N VAL A 172 -6.45 -5.06 -20.42
CA VAL A 172 -6.09 -5.51 -19.05
C VAL A 172 -4.86 -6.41 -19.11
N ILE A 173 -3.85 -6.05 -18.32
CA ILE A 173 -2.54 -6.71 -18.29
C ILE A 173 -2.26 -7.17 -16.85
N MET A 174 -2.06 -8.48 -16.69
CA MET A 174 -1.60 -9.09 -15.44
C MET A 174 -0.08 -8.94 -15.33
N ALA A 175 0.41 -8.36 -14.25
CA ALA A 175 1.85 -8.27 -13.96
C ALA A 175 2.08 -8.32 -12.45
N ASP A 176 3.32 -8.48 -12.01
CA ASP A 176 3.65 -8.38 -10.59
C ASP A 176 3.45 -6.93 -10.07
N GLY A 177 3.51 -6.75 -8.76
CA GLY A 177 3.20 -5.47 -8.13
C GLY A 177 4.09 -4.30 -8.57
N ILE A 178 5.37 -4.54 -8.89
CA ILE A 178 6.32 -3.49 -9.29
C ILE A 178 6.10 -3.17 -10.76
N THR A 179 6.07 -4.17 -11.63
CA THR A 179 5.86 -3.99 -13.08
C THR A 179 4.51 -3.34 -13.38
N SER A 180 3.49 -3.66 -12.59
CA SER A 180 2.14 -3.06 -12.69
C SER A 180 2.15 -1.54 -12.59
N LEU A 181 3.12 -0.93 -11.89
CA LEU A 181 3.21 0.52 -11.73
C LEU A 181 3.55 1.24 -13.05
N ALA A 182 4.21 0.54 -13.99
CA ALA A 182 4.64 1.08 -15.28
C ALA A 182 3.57 0.98 -16.38
N ILE A 183 2.66 0.01 -16.28
CA ILE A 183 1.73 -0.33 -17.37
C ILE A 183 0.83 0.85 -17.77
N TYR A 184 0.16 1.49 -16.81
CA TYR A 184 -0.76 2.59 -17.11
C TYR A 184 -0.03 3.86 -17.59
N PRO A 185 1.03 4.36 -16.93
CA PRO A 185 1.74 5.56 -17.37
C PRO A 185 2.36 5.45 -18.77
N PHE A 186 2.90 4.28 -19.14
CA PHE A 186 3.69 4.14 -20.38
C PHE A 186 2.91 3.59 -21.57
N SER A 187 1.77 2.92 -21.35
CA SER A 187 0.99 2.34 -22.46
C SER A 187 -0.50 2.70 -22.45
N GLY A 188 -0.99 3.38 -21.40
CA GLY A 188 -2.42 3.64 -21.21
C GLY A 188 -3.27 2.37 -21.01
N ASN A 189 -2.63 1.23 -20.71
CA ASN A 189 -3.30 -0.04 -20.41
C ASN A 189 -3.52 -0.23 -18.90
N ILE A 190 -4.38 -1.16 -18.54
CA ILE A 190 -4.88 -1.34 -17.17
C ILE A 190 -4.10 -2.47 -16.51
N ALA A 191 -3.41 -2.18 -15.40
CA ALA A 191 -2.73 -3.20 -14.61
C ALA A 191 -3.68 -3.89 -13.61
N VAL A 192 -3.49 -5.18 -13.40
CA VAL A 192 -4.14 -5.92 -12.30
C VAL A 192 -3.32 -5.77 -11.03
N GLY A 193 -3.94 -5.33 -9.92
CA GLY A 193 -3.31 -5.42 -8.59
C GLY A 193 -2.18 -4.40 -8.34
N LEU A 194 -2.44 -3.11 -8.49
CA LEU A 194 -1.46 -2.07 -8.15
C LEU A 194 -1.03 -2.13 -6.67
N VAL A 195 0.26 -1.90 -6.39
CA VAL A 195 0.75 -1.71 -5.01
C VAL A 195 0.15 -0.42 -4.45
N ALA A 196 -0.99 -0.53 -3.78
CA ALA A 196 -1.64 0.62 -3.18
C ALA A 196 -0.91 1.07 -1.91
N ASN A 197 -0.51 2.34 -1.91
CA ASN A 197 -0.27 3.08 -0.68
C ASN A 197 -1.63 3.59 -0.16
N ASN A 198 -2.24 2.83 0.76
CA ASN A 198 -3.38 3.21 1.61
C ASN A 198 -4.76 3.52 0.96
N LEU A 199 -4.94 3.43 -0.36
CA LEU A 199 -6.22 3.75 -1.04
C LEU A 199 -6.94 2.55 -1.69
N GLY A 200 -6.48 1.32 -1.46
CA GLY A 200 -6.97 0.12 -2.15
C GLY A 200 -6.34 -0.02 -3.54
N GLY A 201 -5.94 -1.26 -3.89
CA GLY A 201 -5.04 -1.54 -5.02
C GLY A 201 -5.44 -2.75 -5.87
N GLY A 202 -6.71 -3.15 -5.82
CA GLY A 202 -7.21 -4.26 -6.63
C GLY A 202 -7.06 -5.62 -6.00
N PRO A 203 -7.32 -6.70 -6.74
CA PRO A 203 -7.21 -8.06 -6.24
C PRO A 203 -5.74 -8.47 -6.14
N ARG A 204 -4.99 -7.83 -5.24
CA ARG A 204 -3.57 -8.12 -5.01
C ARG A 204 -3.35 -9.58 -4.60
N GLU A 205 -4.30 -10.17 -3.90
CA GLU A 205 -4.27 -11.59 -3.55
C GLU A 205 -4.32 -12.47 -4.79
N LEU A 206 -5.21 -12.19 -5.76
CA LEU A 206 -5.28 -12.93 -7.02
C LEU A 206 -4.06 -12.68 -7.90
N GLN A 207 -3.59 -11.44 -7.98
CA GLN A 207 -2.33 -11.11 -8.67
C GLN A 207 -1.16 -11.90 -8.08
N THR A 208 -1.02 -11.90 -6.75
CA THR A 208 0.04 -12.64 -6.07
C THR A 208 -0.13 -14.14 -6.32
N ALA A 209 -1.35 -14.66 -6.15
CA ALA A 209 -1.66 -16.07 -6.39
C ALA A 209 -1.35 -16.49 -7.82
N PHE A 210 -1.57 -15.63 -8.82
CA PHE A 210 -1.22 -15.92 -10.21
C PHE A 210 0.25 -16.28 -10.35
N PHE A 211 1.17 -15.59 -9.69
CA PHE A 211 2.60 -15.89 -9.82
C PHE A 211 3.02 -17.18 -9.11
N PHE A 212 2.30 -17.62 -8.08
CA PHE A 212 2.65 -18.80 -7.28
C PHE A 212 1.81 -20.06 -7.56
N ALA A 213 0.68 -19.94 -8.26
CA ALA A 213 -0.23 -21.05 -8.49
C ALA A 213 0.20 -21.96 -9.66
N ASN A 214 -0.48 -23.11 -9.80
CA ASN A 214 -0.33 -23.98 -10.96
C ASN A 214 -1.02 -23.38 -12.21
N CYS A 215 -0.77 -23.95 -13.40
CA CYS A 215 -1.32 -23.42 -14.65
C CYS A 215 -2.86 -23.39 -14.69
N SER A 216 -3.55 -24.41 -14.17
CA SER A 216 -5.02 -24.42 -14.12
C SER A 216 -5.56 -23.22 -13.34
N ARG A 217 -5.02 -22.97 -12.14
CA ARG A 217 -5.46 -21.85 -11.31
C ARG A 217 -5.01 -20.50 -11.88
N LYS A 218 -3.86 -20.43 -12.54
CA LYS A 218 -3.42 -19.23 -13.27
C LYS A 218 -4.45 -18.84 -14.35
N GLU A 219 -4.95 -19.80 -15.10
CA GLU A 219 -5.95 -19.56 -16.14
C GLU A 219 -7.27 -19.04 -15.56
N GLU A 220 -7.78 -19.68 -14.51
CA GLU A 220 -8.97 -19.21 -13.78
C GLU A 220 -8.80 -17.75 -13.31
N ILE A 221 -7.64 -17.41 -12.75
CA ILE A 221 -7.35 -16.06 -12.29
C ILE A 221 -7.34 -15.05 -13.45
N LEU A 222 -6.83 -15.41 -14.63
CA LEU A 222 -6.87 -14.53 -15.80
C LEU A 222 -8.31 -14.24 -16.24
N VAL A 223 -9.20 -15.23 -16.17
CA VAL A 223 -10.63 -15.05 -16.44
C VAL A 223 -11.30 -14.21 -15.35
N GLU A 224 -11.05 -14.50 -14.06
CA GLU A 224 -11.59 -13.75 -12.92
C GLU A 224 -11.20 -12.27 -12.96
N THR A 225 -9.97 -11.99 -13.39
CA THR A 225 -9.42 -10.62 -13.49
C THR A 225 -9.66 -9.97 -14.86
N LEU A 226 -10.32 -10.68 -15.79
CA LEU A 226 -10.54 -10.23 -17.17
C LEU A 226 -9.25 -9.83 -17.89
N SER A 227 -8.15 -10.49 -17.55
CA SER A 227 -6.84 -10.23 -18.14
C SER A 227 -6.79 -10.72 -19.59
N GLU A 228 -6.25 -9.90 -20.47
CA GLU A 228 -6.06 -10.21 -21.89
C GLU A 228 -4.59 -10.57 -22.16
N TYR A 229 -3.68 -9.98 -21.38
CA TYR A 229 -2.24 -10.13 -21.53
C TYR A 229 -1.58 -10.34 -20.17
N VAL A 230 -0.37 -10.92 -20.21
CA VAL A 230 0.47 -11.15 -19.02
C VAL A 230 1.86 -10.61 -19.29
N MET A 231 2.42 -9.88 -18.33
CA MET A 231 3.80 -9.39 -18.35
C MET A 231 4.54 -9.93 -17.13
N SER A 232 5.73 -10.48 -17.32
CA SER A 232 6.53 -11.05 -16.23
C SER A 232 8.02 -10.94 -16.52
N ASP A 233 8.81 -10.73 -15.48
CA ASP A 233 10.28 -10.77 -15.55
C ASP A 233 10.81 -12.20 -15.72
N GLU A 234 10.03 -13.21 -15.34
CA GLU A 234 10.39 -14.63 -15.43
C GLU A 234 9.51 -15.36 -16.45
N PRO A 235 10.05 -16.42 -17.11
CA PRO A 235 9.27 -17.18 -18.07
C PRO A 235 8.17 -17.98 -17.36
N ILE A 236 6.95 -18.01 -17.95
CA ILE A 236 5.81 -18.75 -17.42
C ILE A 236 5.47 -19.88 -18.40
N ALA A 237 5.75 -21.12 -18.00
CA ALA A 237 5.51 -22.30 -18.81
C ALA A 237 4.06 -22.83 -18.69
N CYS A 238 3.09 -22.09 -19.25
CA CYS A 238 1.70 -22.55 -19.34
C CYS A 238 1.21 -22.51 -20.80
N GLY A 239 0.55 -23.58 -21.25
CA GLY A 239 0.17 -23.75 -22.67
C GLY A 239 -0.82 -22.71 -23.23
N PHE A 240 -1.66 -22.13 -22.38
CA PHE A 240 -2.62 -21.07 -22.77
C PHE A 240 -1.99 -19.67 -22.88
N LEU A 241 -0.69 -19.52 -22.59
CA LEU A 241 0.05 -18.26 -22.72
C LEU A 241 0.91 -18.30 -23.99
N GLN A 242 0.54 -17.47 -24.96
CA GLN A 242 1.28 -17.34 -26.22
C GLN A 242 2.30 -16.21 -26.11
N PRO A 243 3.61 -16.47 -26.25
CA PRO A 243 4.62 -15.42 -26.15
C PRO A 243 4.48 -14.41 -27.30
N LEU A 244 4.58 -13.12 -26.98
CA LEU A 244 4.57 -12.00 -27.91
C LEU A 244 5.95 -11.35 -28.03
N TYR A 245 6.61 -11.14 -26.90
CA TYR A 245 7.96 -10.59 -26.82
C TYR A 245 8.75 -11.36 -25.75
N GLU A 246 10.02 -11.67 -26.05
CA GLU A 246 10.94 -12.38 -25.16
C GLU A 246 12.26 -11.61 -25.08
N GLU A 247 12.21 -10.36 -24.60
CA GLU A 247 13.38 -9.46 -24.55
C GLU A 247 13.63 -9.00 -23.11
N ARG A 248 14.32 -9.84 -22.31
CA ARG A 248 14.56 -9.66 -20.85
C ARG A 248 13.31 -9.56 -19.97
N VAL A 249 12.17 -9.18 -20.53
CA VAL A 249 10.82 -9.21 -19.97
C VAL A 249 9.96 -10.02 -20.92
N TYR A 250 9.17 -10.93 -20.35
CA TYR A 250 8.29 -11.82 -21.09
C TYR A 250 6.89 -11.23 -21.13
N PHE A 251 6.35 -11.15 -22.35
CA PHE A 251 5.00 -10.65 -22.58
C PHE A 251 4.19 -11.69 -23.33
N TYR A 252 3.01 -12.02 -22.82
CA TYR A 252 2.16 -13.10 -23.33
C TYR A 252 0.77 -12.59 -23.68
N ALA A 253 0.19 -13.14 -24.73
CA ALA A 253 -1.24 -13.10 -25.00
C ALA A 253 -1.91 -14.32 -24.35
N TYR A 254 -3.00 -14.09 -23.62
CA TYR A 254 -3.86 -15.18 -23.17
C TYR A 254 -4.66 -15.73 -24.37
N GLU A 255 -4.69 -17.05 -24.54
CA GLU A 255 -5.47 -17.70 -25.61
C GLU A 255 -6.96 -17.33 -25.54
N GLY A 256 -7.52 -17.21 -24.33
CA GLY A 256 -8.89 -16.75 -24.09
C GLY A 256 -9.10 -15.24 -24.12
N LYS A 257 -8.15 -14.44 -24.65
CA LYS A 257 -8.23 -12.96 -24.66
C LYS A 257 -9.47 -12.42 -25.37
N GLU A 258 -9.95 -13.08 -26.43
CA GLU A 258 -11.16 -12.65 -27.14
C GLU A 258 -12.41 -12.84 -26.28
N TYR A 259 -12.44 -13.91 -25.48
CA TYR A 259 -13.49 -14.16 -24.51
C TYR A 259 -13.48 -13.10 -23.40
N THR A 260 -12.31 -12.81 -22.80
CA THR A 260 -12.19 -11.79 -21.74
C THR A 260 -12.46 -10.38 -22.27
N TYR A 261 -11.97 -10.03 -23.46
CA TYR A 261 -12.25 -8.77 -24.14
C TYR A 261 -13.75 -8.60 -24.43
N THR A 262 -14.40 -9.64 -24.98
CA THR A 262 -15.83 -9.61 -25.29
C THR A 262 -16.66 -9.53 -24.03
N LEU A 263 -16.30 -10.28 -23.00
CA LEU A 263 -16.95 -10.22 -21.68
C LEU A 263 -16.85 -8.79 -21.12
N ARG A 264 -15.65 -8.20 -21.13
CA ARG A 264 -15.41 -6.82 -20.69
C ARG A 264 -16.16 -5.77 -21.52
N LYS A 265 -16.19 -5.92 -22.84
CA LYS A 265 -16.90 -5.02 -23.77
C LYS A 265 -18.41 -5.12 -23.60
N THR A 266 -18.94 -6.33 -23.39
CA THR A 266 -20.35 -6.57 -23.08
C THR A 266 -20.73 -5.92 -21.76
N LEU A 267 -19.87 -6.05 -20.73
CA LEU A 267 -20.02 -5.36 -19.45
C LEU A 267 -19.95 -3.82 -19.58
N ARG A 268 -19.27 -3.30 -20.60
CA ARG A 268 -19.16 -1.85 -20.90
C ARG A 268 -20.30 -1.30 -21.75
N ASN A 269 -20.86 -2.12 -22.66
CA ASN A 269 -21.84 -1.71 -23.68
C ASN A 269 -23.31 -1.91 -23.27
N THR A 270 -23.60 -2.47 -22.11
CA THR A 270 -24.93 -2.40 -21.49
C THR A 270 -25.24 -0.94 -21.13
N THR A 271 -25.75 -0.18 -22.11
CA THR A 271 -25.93 1.28 -22.08
C THR A 271 -27.11 1.72 -21.20
N GLY A 272 -26.77 2.22 -20.03
CA GLY A 272 -27.57 3.05 -19.13
C GLY A 272 -26.67 3.68 -18.08
N ARG A 273 -27.19 4.60 -17.24
CA ARG A 273 -26.47 5.18 -16.07
C ARG A 273 -25.81 4.09 -15.19
N GLU A 274 -26.33 2.88 -15.29
CA GLU A 274 -25.92 1.60 -14.69
C GLU A 274 -24.68 0.96 -15.34
N GLY A 275 -24.50 1.01 -16.66
CA GLY A 275 -23.29 0.50 -17.35
C GLY A 275 -22.06 1.37 -17.10
N LYS A 276 -22.26 2.69 -16.96
CA LYS A 276 -21.17 3.60 -16.55
C LYS A 276 -20.74 3.34 -15.10
N LEU A 277 -21.69 2.99 -14.24
CA LEU A 277 -21.42 2.56 -12.87
C LEU A 277 -20.87 1.13 -12.79
N GLN A 278 -21.20 0.22 -13.70
CA GLN A 278 -20.62 -1.14 -13.80
C GLN A 278 -19.20 -1.13 -14.37
N GLY A 279 -18.93 -0.35 -15.42
CA GLY A 279 -17.58 -0.14 -15.95
C GLY A 279 -16.68 0.57 -14.95
N LEU A 280 -17.20 1.61 -14.27
CA LEU A 280 -16.53 2.20 -13.11
C LEU A 280 -16.42 1.19 -11.97
N ALA A 281 -17.42 0.39 -11.66
CA ALA A 281 -17.37 -0.61 -10.60
C ALA A 281 -16.44 -1.78 -10.91
N LEU A 282 -16.14 -2.09 -12.18
CA LEU A 282 -15.16 -3.10 -12.62
C LEU A 282 -13.73 -2.55 -12.64
N GLN A 283 -13.58 -1.33 -13.15
CA GLN A 283 -12.35 -0.55 -12.98
C GLN A 283 -12.06 -0.32 -11.50
N TRP A 284 -13.11 -0.19 -10.68
CA TRP A 284 -13.04 -0.11 -9.22
C TRP A 284 -12.98 -1.49 -8.54
N ASN A 285 -13.49 -2.58 -9.11
CA ASN A 285 -13.38 -3.96 -8.58
C ASN A 285 -11.93 -4.43 -8.69
N MET A 286 -11.26 -4.03 -9.78
CA MET A 286 -9.82 -4.15 -9.94
C MET A 286 -9.02 -3.14 -9.11
N THR A 287 -9.67 -2.30 -8.29
CA THR A 287 -9.03 -1.50 -7.23
C THR A 287 -9.57 -1.76 -5.81
N LEU A 288 -10.70 -2.45 -5.61
CA LEU A 288 -11.50 -2.30 -4.39
C LEU A 288 -12.46 -3.49 -4.10
N TYR A 289 -11.97 -4.58 -3.50
CA TYR A 289 -12.81 -5.43 -2.65
C TYR A 289 -13.04 -4.73 -1.31
N GLY A 290 -13.84 -3.66 -1.37
CA GLY A 290 -14.28 -2.93 -0.19
C GLY A 290 -15.61 -3.48 0.31
N ARG A 291 -15.80 -3.50 1.64
CA ARG A 291 -17.08 -3.73 2.34
C ARG A 291 -18.29 -3.13 1.61
N GLU A 292 -18.16 -1.96 1.02
CA GLU A 292 -19.26 -1.27 0.34
C GLU A 292 -19.66 -1.89 -1.00
N ALA A 293 -18.75 -2.55 -1.72
CA ALA A 293 -19.01 -3.09 -3.05
C ALA A 293 -20.03 -4.24 -3.01
N LEU A 294 -19.88 -5.18 -2.06
CA LEU A 294 -20.84 -6.27 -1.85
C LEU A 294 -22.23 -5.73 -1.45
N LEU A 295 -22.29 -4.69 -0.62
CA LEU A 295 -23.56 -4.06 -0.26
C LEU A 295 -24.22 -3.36 -1.45
N TRP A 296 -23.44 -2.72 -2.32
CA TRP A 296 -23.97 -2.11 -3.55
C TRP A 296 -24.43 -3.16 -4.57
N LYS A 297 -23.75 -4.31 -4.66
CA LYS A 297 -24.19 -5.45 -5.45
C LYS A 297 -25.54 -6.00 -4.94
N ALA A 298 -25.68 -6.21 -3.64
CA ALA A 298 -26.95 -6.64 -3.04
C ALA A 298 -28.09 -5.62 -3.26
N VAL A 299 -27.82 -4.32 -3.14
CA VAL A 299 -28.80 -3.25 -3.48
C VAL A 299 -29.29 -3.38 -4.93
N TYR A 300 -28.38 -3.66 -5.84
CA TYR A 300 -28.70 -3.80 -7.26
C TYR A 300 -29.55 -5.05 -7.52
N GLU A 301 -29.19 -6.19 -6.94
CA GLU A 301 -29.93 -7.45 -7.08
C GLU A 301 -31.36 -7.33 -6.54
N ILE A 302 -31.55 -6.68 -5.38
CA ILE A 302 -32.87 -6.35 -4.82
C ILE A 302 -33.66 -5.48 -5.80
N LYS A 303 -33.05 -4.43 -6.36
CA LYS A 303 -33.75 -3.54 -7.31
C LYS A 303 -34.17 -4.26 -8.61
N MET A 304 -33.37 -5.23 -9.04
CA MET A 304 -33.63 -6.02 -10.24
C MET A 304 -34.53 -7.24 -9.97
N ASN A 305 -35.12 -7.33 -8.78
CA ASN A 305 -35.97 -8.44 -8.34
C ASN A 305 -35.27 -9.82 -8.41
N LYS A 306 -33.94 -9.83 -8.30
CA LYS A 306 -33.09 -11.03 -8.22
C LYS A 306 -32.85 -11.37 -6.77
N THR A 307 -33.93 -11.67 -6.05
CA THR A 307 -33.90 -11.71 -4.59
C THR A 307 -33.00 -12.83 -4.05
N ASP A 308 -32.96 -13.99 -4.70
CA ASP A 308 -32.09 -15.11 -4.28
C ASP A 308 -30.60 -14.80 -4.48
N ASP A 309 -30.25 -14.05 -5.53
CA ASP A 309 -28.88 -13.59 -5.76
C ASP A 309 -28.47 -12.56 -4.70
N ALA A 310 -29.38 -11.65 -4.34
CA ALA A 310 -29.16 -10.67 -3.29
C ALA A 310 -28.89 -11.32 -1.93
N LEU A 311 -29.64 -12.36 -1.58
CA LEU A 311 -29.43 -13.10 -0.34
C LEU A 311 -28.07 -13.79 -0.35
N ARG A 312 -27.70 -14.50 -1.43
CA ARG A 312 -26.36 -15.11 -1.56
C ARG A 312 -25.24 -14.08 -1.42
N THR A 313 -25.38 -12.91 -2.03
CA THR A 313 -24.40 -11.83 -1.92
C THR A 313 -24.32 -11.27 -0.49
N LEU A 314 -25.44 -11.19 0.23
CA LEU A 314 -25.49 -10.72 1.63
C LEU A 314 -24.97 -11.77 2.61
N ASP A 315 -25.15 -13.07 2.32
CA ASP A 315 -24.55 -14.17 3.06
C ASP A 315 -23.03 -14.15 2.91
N MET A 316 -22.54 -14.04 1.67
CA MET A 316 -21.11 -13.84 1.40
C MET A 316 -20.56 -12.59 2.11
N TYR A 317 -21.32 -11.50 2.18
CA TYR A 317 -20.93 -10.31 2.92
C TYR A 317 -20.78 -10.62 4.42
N ALA A 318 -21.69 -11.38 5.01
CA ALA A 318 -21.67 -11.73 6.43
C ALA A 318 -20.54 -12.71 6.78
N ASP A 319 -20.14 -13.58 5.84
CA ASP A 319 -19.00 -14.48 6.00
C ASP A 319 -17.65 -13.74 6.05
N ILE A 320 -17.55 -12.62 5.33
CA ILE A 320 -16.30 -11.87 5.15
C ILE A 320 -16.21 -10.65 6.08
N TYR A 321 -17.34 -9.99 6.34
CA TYR A 321 -17.39 -8.74 7.09
C TYR A 321 -18.40 -8.80 8.23
N PRO A 322 -18.13 -8.13 9.36
CA PRO A 322 -19.13 -7.94 10.39
C PRO A 322 -20.42 -7.32 9.81
N PRO A 323 -21.60 -7.87 10.14
CA PRO A 323 -22.88 -7.32 9.73
C PRO A 323 -23.01 -5.85 10.14
N THR A 324 -23.63 -5.03 9.29
CA THR A 324 -23.86 -3.61 9.54
C THR A 324 -25.34 -3.30 9.51
N ALA A 325 -25.76 -2.17 10.07
CA ALA A 325 -27.15 -1.72 9.96
C ALA A 325 -27.63 -1.68 8.50
N ARG A 326 -26.73 -1.37 7.55
CA ARG A 326 -27.06 -1.35 6.12
C ARG A 326 -27.24 -2.74 5.52
N SER A 327 -26.45 -3.75 5.92
CA SER A 327 -26.64 -5.12 5.44
C SER A 327 -27.96 -5.71 5.92
N TYR A 328 -28.31 -5.49 7.19
CA TYR A 328 -29.60 -5.91 7.76
C TYR A 328 -30.80 -5.22 7.09
N GLU A 329 -30.66 -3.94 6.74
CA GLU A 329 -31.71 -3.23 5.98
C GLU A 329 -31.90 -3.83 4.57
N LEU A 330 -30.83 -4.33 3.94
CA LEU A 330 -30.90 -4.97 2.63
C LEU A 330 -31.47 -6.38 2.72
N LEU A 331 -31.09 -7.16 3.74
CA LEU A 331 -31.71 -8.46 4.03
C LEU A 331 -33.22 -8.30 4.26
N ALA A 332 -33.64 -7.29 5.03
CA ALA A 332 -35.05 -6.99 5.25
C ALA A 332 -35.82 -6.73 3.94
N ARG A 333 -35.22 -5.95 3.03
CA ARG A 333 -35.83 -5.64 1.73
C ARG A 333 -35.86 -6.84 0.79
N ALA A 334 -34.81 -7.67 0.81
CA ALA A 334 -34.77 -8.91 0.06
C ALA A 334 -35.89 -9.87 0.54
N HIS A 335 -35.97 -10.15 1.84
CA HIS A 335 -37.04 -11.00 2.37
C HIS A 335 -38.44 -10.46 2.10
N LEU A 336 -38.63 -9.13 2.13
CA LEU A 336 -39.91 -8.53 1.79
C LEU A 336 -40.30 -8.78 0.33
N GLN A 337 -39.36 -8.76 -0.61
CA GLN A 337 -39.61 -9.07 -2.03
C GLN A 337 -39.93 -10.55 -2.27
N GLN A 338 -39.40 -11.45 -1.44
CA GLN A 338 -39.79 -12.86 -1.41
C GLN A 338 -41.17 -13.10 -0.78
N GLY A 339 -41.83 -12.07 -0.24
CA GLY A 339 -43.08 -12.21 0.52
C GLY A 339 -42.87 -12.72 1.95
N ASN A 340 -41.63 -12.86 2.41
CA ASN A 340 -41.27 -13.32 3.75
C ASN A 340 -41.33 -12.15 4.75
N VAL A 341 -42.55 -11.66 5.03
CA VAL A 341 -42.80 -10.46 5.84
C VAL A 341 -42.24 -10.58 7.26
N ASP A 342 -42.36 -11.75 7.91
CA ASP A 342 -41.87 -11.96 9.28
C ASP A 342 -40.35 -11.86 9.37
N GLN A 343 -39.64 -12.48 8.42
CA GLN A 343 -38.18 -12.40 8.37
C GLN A 343 -37.72 -10.98 8.03
N ALA A 344 -38.42 -10.30 7.10
CA ALA A 344 -38.14 -8.89 6.78
C ALA A 344 -38.26 -7.98 8.01
N LEU A 345 -39.26 -8.23 8.86
CA LEU A 345 -39.46 -7.48 10.11
C LEU A 345 -38.35 -7.75 11.13
N LYS A 346 -37.88 -8.99 11.23
CA LYS A 346 -36.75 -9.36 12.08
C LYS A 346 -35.47 -8.63 11.68
N GLU A 347 -35.13 -8.64 10.38
CA GLU A 347 -33.90 -8.02 9.89
C GLU A 347 -33.93 -6.48 9.99
N ILE A 348 -35.08 -5.84 9.75
CA ILE A 348 -35.18 -4.37 9.90
C ILE A 348 -35.10 -3.94 11.38
N ASN A 349 -35.51 -4.79 12.31
CA ASN A 349 -35.32 -4.56 13.74
C ASN A 349 -33.84 -4.62 14.13
N HIS A 350 -33.09 -5.64 13.69
CA HIS A 350 -31.64 -5.69 13.90
C HIS A 350 -30.92 -4.49 13.29
N SER A 351 -31.36 -4.03 12.12
CA SER A 351 -30.85 -2.80 11.51
C SER A 351 -31.06 -1.56 12.40
N LEU A 352 -32.22 -1.44 13.03
CA LEU A 352 -32.59 -0.34 13.94
C LEU A 352 -31.86 -0.41 15.28
N GLU A 353 -31.58 -1.61 15.80
CA GLU A 353 -30.77 -1.83 17.01
C GLU A 353 -29.35 -1.32 16.82
N ILE A 354 -28.75 -1.53 15.64
CA ILE A 354 -27.38 -1.08 15.34
C ILE A 354 -27.33 0.42 15.04
N PHE A 355 -28.23 0.93 14.18
CA PHE A 355 -28.26 2.36 13.85
C PHE A 355 -29.68 2.86 13.55
N PRO A 356 -30.35 3.48 14.54
CA PRO A 356 -31.75 3.89 14.41
C PRO A 356 -31.89 5.16 13.57
N THR A 357 -32.47 5.05 12.38
CA THR A 357 -32.76 6.20 11.50
C THR A 357 -34.25 6.39 11.26
N LYS A 358 -34.67 7.63 10.97
CA LYS A 358 -36.06 7.93 10.57
C LYS A 358 -36.49 7.12 9.35
N SER A 359 -35.59 6.93 8.38
CA SER A 359 -35.84 6.12 7.18
C SER A 359 -36.17 4.67 7.52
N ARG A 360 -35.36 4.01 8.36
CA ARG A 360 -35.58 2.60 8.75
C ARG A 360 -36.83 2.40 9.59
N ARG A 361 -37.16 3.35 10.47
CA ARG A 361 -38.43 3.32 11.22
C ARG A 361 -39.64 3.41 10.28
N ASN A 362 -39.54 4.19 9.20
CA ASN A 362 -40.59 4.24 8.18
C ASN A 362 -40.69 2.92 7.41
N THR A 363 -39.56 2.31 7.04
CA THR A 363 -39.53 0.98 6.40
C THR A 363 -40.16 -0.09 7.30
N MET A 364 -39.81 -0.13 8.58
CA MET A 364 -40.40 -1.05 9.56
C MET A 364 -41.92 -0.86 9.68
N ARG A 365 -42.40 0.38 9.79
CA ARG A 365 -43.85 0.67 9.84
C ARG A 365 -44.59 0.25 8.57
N MET A 366 -43.94 0.35 7.40
CA MET A 366 -44.49 -0.13 6.15
C MET A 366 -44.61 -1.67 6.16
N ILE A 367 -43.57 -2.37 6.59
CA ILE A 367 -43.56 -3.84 6.70
C ILE A 367 -44.64 -4.32 7.69
N GLN A 368 -44.79 -3.66 8.84
CA GLN A 368 -45.83 -3.98 9.83
C GLN A 368 -47.25 -3.83 9.27
N LYS A 369 -47.50 -2.80 8.44
CA LYS A 369 -48.80 -2.64 7.79
C LYS A 369 -49.11 -3.79 6.83
N LEU A 370 -48.11 -4.26 6.09
CA LEU A 370 -48.22 -5.42 5.19
C LEU A 370 -48.43 -6.74 5.95
N GLN A 371 -48.02 -6.83 7.21
CA GLN A 371 -48.26 -8.00 8.06
C GLN A 371 -49.69 -8.03 8.64
N SER A 372 -50.30 -6.85 8.83
CA SER A 372 -51.65 -6.68 9.38
C SER A 372 -52.77 -6.68 8.34
N SER A 373 -52.43 -6.74 7.05
CA SER A 373 -53.34 -6.75 5.88
C SER A 373 -53.33 -8.13 5.24
#